data_AF-A0A2K0UPF3-F1
#
_entry.id   AF-A0A2K0UPF3-F1
#
_cell.length_a   1.000
_cell.length_b   1.000
_cell.length_c   1.000
_cell.angle_alpha   90.00
_cell.angle_beta   90.00
_cell.angle_gamma   90.00
#
_symmetry.space_group_name_H-M   'P 1'
#
loop_
_entity.id
_entity.type
_entity.pdbx_description
1 polymer ?
#
loop_
_entity_poly.entity_id
_entity_poly.type
_entity_poly.pdbx_seq_one_letter_code
_entity_poly.pdbx_strand_id
1 'polypeptide(L)'
;MDETSDYTDTVMPMPIYTIAYKCIVSLSQVDEIHDEELLRRVIYPDNAVMPLGKEKRSPFNFLGLRNNFMYWLENTGALELMNSLDEKLTGMSNVSDTILELLEVVLASLNRDRPEIDTSSFTETKEAYWLTWQDAACVAESAMTQLNLVAAETKTFSARRMELSLTTTLTGKDISFRTDIAALIRDRFPGARQALREQLVESVVTKRLMM
;
A
#
# COMPACT_ATOMS: atom_id res chain seq x y z
N MET A 1 -24.77 41.71 -14.10
CA MET A 1 -23.56 40.92 -14.40
C MET A 1 -23.29 40.13 -13.15
N ASP A 2 -23.88 38.93 -13.07
CA ASP A 2 -23.63 37.99 -11.98
C ASP A 2 -22.53 37.04 -12.46
N GLU A 3 -21.34 37.19 -11.90
CA GLU A 3 -20.30 36.19 -11.95
C GLU A 3 -20.60 35.14 -10.88
N THR A 4 -21.39 34.13 -11.24
CA THR A 4 -21.38 32.86 -10.53
C THR A 4 -20.03 32.20 -10.80
N SER A 5 -19.08 32.46 -9.90
CA SER A 5 -17.85 31.70 -9.72
C SER A 5 -18.23 30.22 -9.51
N ASP A 6 -18.23 29.47 -10.60
CA ASP A 6 -18.33 28.02 -10.63
C ASP A 6 -17.01 27.45 -10.07
N TYR A 7 -16.92 27.44 -8.74
CA TYR A 7 -15.87 26.76 -8.00
C TYR A 7 -16.24 25.27 -7.99
N THR A 8 -16.23 24.63 -9.16
CA THR A 8 -16.11 23.18 -9.19
C THR A 8 -14.72 22.89 -8.65
N ASP A 9 -14.65 22.48 -7.38
CA ASP A 9 -13.52 21.77 -6.82
C ASP A 9 -13.02 20.81 -7.88
N THR A 10 -11.84 21.10 -8.43
CA THR A 10 -11.09 20.17 -9.26
C THR A 10 -10.62 19.06 -8.34
N VAL A 11 -11.54 18.18 -7.92
CA VAL A 11 -11.23 16.97 -7.19
C VAL A 11 -10.26 16.22 -8.09
N MET A 12 -8.97 16.22 -7.72
CA MET A 12 -7.99 15.44 -8.45
C MET A 12 -8.54 14.00 -8.50
N PRO A 13 -8.61 13.37 -9.68
CA PRO A 13 -8.98 11.98 -9.75
C PRO A 13 -7.98 11.21 -8.90
N MET A 14 -8.47 10.57 -7.84
CA MET A 14 -7.70 9.64 -7.00
C MET A 14 -8.11 8.22 -7.40
N PRO A 15 -7.62 7.71 -8.55
CA PRO A 15 -8.04 6.41 -9.07
C PRO A 15 -7.63 5.27 -8.14
N ILE A 16 -6.45 5.34 -7.50
CA ILE A 16 -5.99 4.29 -6.57
C ILE A 16 -6.90 4.27 -5.35
N TYR A 17 -7.17 5.44 -4.75
CA TYR A 17 -8.15 5.57 -3.66
C TYR A 17 -9.50 4.94 -4.04
N THR A 18 -10.01 5.29 -5.22
CA THR A 18 -11.35 4.87 -5.68
C THR A 18 -11.44 3.36 -5.84
N ILE A 19 -10.44 2.73 -6.47
CA ILE A 19 -10.44 1.28 -6.68
C ILE A 19 -10.17 0.55 -5.36
N ALA A 20 -9.24 1.05 -4.53
CA ALA A 20 -8.98 0.50 -3.21
C ALA A 20 -10.25 0.48 -2.34
N TYR A 21 -11.03 1.56 -2.35
CA TYR A 21 -12.31 1.62 -1.64
C TYR A 21 -13.31 0.58 -2.19
N LYS A 22 -13.41 0.42 -3.50
CA LYS A 22 -14.26 -0.62 -4.11
C LYS A 22 -13.84 -2.02 -3.67
N CYS A 23 -12.54 -2.29 -3.58
CA CYS A 23 -12.04 -3.58 -3.06
C CYS A 23 -12.50 -3.83 -1.61
N ILE A 24 -12.51 -2.81 -0.73
CA ILE A 24 -13.01 -2.95 0.65
C ILE A 24 -14.49 -3.33 0.66
N VAL A 25 -15.29 -2.67 -0.17
CA VAL A 25 -16.71 -2.96 -0.30
C VAL A 25 -16.92 -4.39 -0.79
N SER A 26 -16.20 -4.82 -1.84
CA SER A 26 -16.28 -6.18 -2.35
C SER A 26 -15.81 -7.23 -1.34
N LEU A 27 -14.74 -6.97 -0.58
CA LEU A 27 -14.30 -7.84 0.52
C LEU A 27 -15.39 -7.98 1.60
N SER A 28 -16.03 -6.88 1.98
CA SER A 28 -17.10 -6.91 2.99
C SER A 28 -18.30 -7.72 2.49
N GLN A 29 -18.62 -7.64 1.20
CA GLN A 29 -19.70 -8.42 0.60
C GLN A 29 -19.40 -9.93 0.57
N VAL A 30 -18.16 -10.33 0.30
CA VAL A 30 -17.75 -11.74 0.40
C VAL A 30 -17.90 -12.25 1.84
N ASP A 31 -17.56 -11.42 2.84
CA ASP A 31 -17.74 -11.72 4.27
C ASP A 31 -19.24 -11.94 4.63
N GLU A 32 -20.15 -11.20 3.99
CA GLU A 32 -21.59 -11.30 4.21
C GLU A 32 -22.26 -12.49 3.49
N ILE A 33 -21.75 -12.89 2.32
CA ILE A 33 -22.37 -13.94 1.48
C ILE A 33 -21.98 -15.35 1.95
N HIS A 34 -20.77 -15.52 2.47
CA HIS A 34 -20.22 -16.83 2.80
C HIS A 34 -20.26 -17.14 4.30
N ASP A 35 -20.49 -18.41 4.62
CA ASP A 35 -20.46 -18.88 6.00
C ASP A 35 -19.02 -18.80 6.56
N GLU A 36 -18.88 -18.49 7.85
CA GLU A 36 -17.57 -18.29 8.51
C GLU A 36 -16.64 -19.50 8.37
N GLU A 37 -17.19 -20.71 8.32
CA GLU A 37 -16.43 -21.95 8.11
C GLU A 37 -15.75 -21.98 6.74
N LEU A 38 -16.43 -21.51 5.69
CA LEU A 38 -15.87 -21.42 4.35
C LEU A 38 -14.76 -20.36 4.31
N LEU A 39 -14.99 -19.19 4.90
CA LEU A 39 -13.99 -18.11 4.93
C LEU A 39 -12.69 -18.50 5.64
N ARG A 40 -12.76 -19.43 6.60
CA ARG A 40 -11.61 -19.96 7.34
C ARG A 40 -10.91 -21.11 6.61
N ARG A 41 -11.55 -21.72 5.60
CA ARG A 41 -11.01 -22.86 4.87
C ARG A 41 -9.72 -22.47 4.15
N VAL A 42 -8.70 -23.30 4.34
CA VAL A 42 -7.38 -23.09 3.73
C VAL A 42 -7.45 -23.41 2.25
N ILE A 43 -7.01 -22.44 1.46
CA ILE A 43 -6.81 -22.53 0.02
C ILE A 43 -5.36 -22.92 -0.22
N TYR A 44 -5.20 -24.01 -0.98
CA TYR A 44 -3.91 -24.44 -1.48
C TYR A 44 -3.80 -24.00 -2.94
N PRO A 45 -3.00 -22.96 -3.25
CA PRO A 45 -2.79 -22.55 -4.63
C PRO A 45 -2.16 -23.71 -5.40
N ASP A 46 -2.74 -24.04 -6.57
CA ASP A 46 -2.27 -25.17 -7.36
C ASP A 46 -0.84 -24.93 -7.86
N ASN A 47 0.03 -25.91 -7.63
CA ASN A 47 1.45 -25.84 -7.95
C ASN A 47 1.73 -26.23 -9.42
N ALA A 48 0.70 -26.67 -10.15
CA ALA A 48 0.85 -27.26 -11.48
C ALA A 48 1.32 -26.26 -12.57
N VAL A 49 1.22 -24.95 -12.34
CA VAL A 49 1.54 -23.91 -13.35
C VAL A 49 2.60 -22.93 -12.85
N MET A 50 3.63 -23.39 -12.14
CA MET A 50 4.78 -22.55 -11.81
C MET A 50 5.86 -22.66 -12.91
N PRO A 51 6.19 -21.57 -13.63
CA PRO A 51 7.45 -21.49 -14.36
C PRO A 51 8.61 -21.70 -13.39
N LEU A 52 9.66 -22.41 -13.79
CA LEU A 52 10.85 -22.66 -12.97
C LEU A 52 11.31 -21.36 -12.28
N GLY A 53 11.31 -21.35 -10.93
CA GLY A 53 11.98 -20.31 -10.14
C GLY A 53 11.08 -19.39 -9.30
N LYS A 54 9.75 -19.56 -9.28
CA LYS A 54 8.90 -18.84 -8.31
C LYS A 54 8.71 -19.65 -7.02
N GLU A 55 8.90 -18.98 -5.88
CA GLU A 55 8.70 -19.57 -4.56
C GLU A 55 7.29 -20.19 -4.44
N LYS A 56 7.21 -21.36 -3.78
CA LYS A 56 5.92 -22.00 -3.50
C LYS A 56 4.99 -20.99 -2.82
N ARG A 57 3.82 -20.74 -3.40
CA ARG A 57 2.82 -19.87 -2.77
C ARG A 57 2.39 -20.51 -1.45
N SER A 58 2.41 -19.71 -0.39
CA SER A 58 1.97 -20.18 0.92
C SER A 58 0.45 -20.43 0.89
N PRO A 59 -0.03 -21.48 1.57
CA PRO A 59 -1.46 -21.64 1.79
C PRO A 59 -2.02 -20.41 2.50
N PHE A 60 -3.23 -19.99 2.11
CA PHE A 60 -3.89 -18.82 2.67
C PHE A 60 -5.39 -19.10 2.81
N ASN A 61 -6.13 -18.19 3.41
CA ASN A 61 -7.60 -18.22 3.44
C ASN A 61 -8.12 -16.81 3.17
N PHE A 62 -9.45 -16.66 3.12
CA PHE A 62 -10.06 -15.34 2.87
C PHE A 62 -9.62 -14.30 3.88
N LEU A 63 -9.60 -14.67 5.16
CA LEU A 63 -9.18 -13.76 6.24
C LEU A 63 -7.73 -13.31 6.06
N GLY A 64 -6.84 -14.22 5.61
CA GLY A 64 -5.47 -13.90 5.24
C GLY A 64 -5.40 -12.88 4.11
N LEU A 65 -6.12 -13.10 3.01
CA LEU A 65 -6.21 -12.17 1.87
C LEU A 65 -6.72 -10.78 2.32
N ARG A 66 -7.81 -10.75 3.09
CA ARG A 66 -8.40 -9.52 3.64
C ARG A 66 -7.40 -8.78 4.53
N ASN A 67 -6.77 -9.47 5.47
CA ASN A 67 -5.79 -8.86 6.38
C ASN A 67 -4.58 -8.34 5.60
N ASN A 68 -4.12 -9.07 4.58
CA ASN A 68 -3.04 -8.65 3.70
C ASN A 68 -3.41 -7.36 2.94
N PHE A 69 -4.65 -7.26 2.45
CA PHE A 69 -5.15 -6.05 1.81
C PHE A 69 -5.23 -4.87 2.79
N MET A 70 -5.78 -5.06 3.99
CA MET A 70 -5.85 -4.01 5.01
C MET A 70 -4.45 -3.54 5.42
N TYR A 71 -3.51 -4.46 5.60
CA TYR A 71 -2.12 -4.12 5.87
C TYR A 71 -1.49 -3.29 4.74
N TRP A 72 -1.76 -3.65 3.48
CA TRP A 72 -1.28 -2.88 2.33
C TRP A 72 -1.84 -1.45 2.33
N LEU A 73 -3.14 -1.29 2.62
CA LEU A 73 -3.79 0.03 2.71
C LEU A 73 -3.13 0.91 3.78
N GLU A 74 -2.91 0.35 4.98
CA GLU A 74 -2.27 1.04 6.10
C GLU A 74 -0.82 1.39 5.79
N ASN A 75 -0.04 0.45 5.24
CA ASN A 75 1.38 0.66 4.96
C ASN A 75 1.63 1.67 3.83
N THR A 76 0.71 1.79 2.88
CA THR A 76 0.85 2.72 1.74
C THR A 76 0.14 4.06 1.95
N GLY A 77 -0.86 4.10 2.82
CA GLY A 77 -1.74 5.26 2.98
C GLY A 77 -2.64 5.46 1.76
N ALA A 78 -3.04 4.39 1.06
CA ALA A 78 -3.85 4.49 -0.16
C ALA A 78 -5.25 5.11 0.05
N LEU A 79 -5.75 5.11 1.29
CA LEU A 79 -7.00 5.79 1.67
C LEU A 79 -6.78 7.09 2.47
N GLU A 80 -5.54 7.55 2.63
CA GLU A 80 -5.28 8.81 3.32
C GLU A 80 -5.81 9.97 2.46
N LEU A 81 -6.56 10.89 3.07
CA LEU A 81 -7.09 12.07 2.38
C LEU A 81 -5.98 13.12 2.09
N MET A 82 -4.92 13.10 2.88
CA MET A 82 -3.77 13.99 2.78
C MET A 82 -2.52 13.12 2.60
N ASN A 83 -1.65 13.42 1.63
CA ASN A 83 -0.55 12.53 1.23
C ASN A 83 -1.05 11.14 0.80
N SER A 84 -2.13 11.09 0.02
CA SER A 84 -2.65 9.84 -0.52
C SER A 84 -1.59 9.10 -1.34
N LEU A 85 -1.79 7.79 -1.57
CA LEU A 85 -0.88 7.05 -2.45
C LEU A 85 -0.87 7.64 -3.87
N ASP A 86 -2.02 8.11 -4.37
CA ASP A 86 -2.12 8.83 -5.65
C ASP A 86 -1.19 10.07 -5.66
N GLU A 87 -1.22 10.87 -4.59
CA GLU A 87 -0.37 12.07 -4.47
C GLU A 87 1.12 11.70 -4.34
N LYS A 88 1.46 10.70 -3.53
CA LYS A 88 2.83 10.19 -3.33
C LYS A 88 3.45 9.66 -4.63
N LEU A 89 2.63 9.14 -5.55
CA LEU A 89 3.04 8.61 -6.83
C LEU A 89 2.99 9.64 -7.97
N THR A 90 2.70 10.91 -7.68
CA THR A 90 2.74 11.97 -8.67
C THR A 90 4.12 12.03 -9.35
N GLY A 91 4.15 11.83 -10.67
CA GLY A 91 5.39 11.76 -11.46
C GLY A 91 6.02 10.37 -11.57
N MET A 92 5.40 9.33 -11.00
CA MET A 92 5.77 7.92 -11.12
C MET A 92 4.66 7.13 -11.83
N SER A 93 4.28 7.58 -13.03
CA SER A 93 3.09 7.05 -13.73
C SER A 93 3.15 5.54 -13.94
N ASN A 94 4.30 4.98 -14.29
CA ASN A 94 4.48 3.54 -14.45
C ASN A 94 4.16 2.73 -13.17
N VAL A 95 4.54 3.25 -12.00
CA VAL A 95 4.26 2.60 -10.71
C VAL A 95 2.79 2.75 -10.35
N SER A 96 2.22 3.94 -10.57
CA SER A 96 0.79 4.21 -10.40
C SER A 96 -0.06 3.28 -11.27
N ASP A 97 0.27 3.15 -12.55
CA ASP A 97 -0.44 2.29 -13.52
C ASP A 97 -0.35 0.83 -13.09
N THR A 98 0.83 0.36 -12.69
CA THR A 98 1.00 -1.02 -12.19
C THR A 98 0.15 -1.29 -10.94
N ILE A 99 0.10 -0.35 -9.99
CA ILE A 99 -0.73 -0.48 -8.79
C ILE A 99 -2.21 -0.50 -9.16
N LEU A 100 -2.65 0.35 -10.07
CA LEU A 100 -4.03 0.39 -10.56
C LEU A 100 -4.42 -0.93 -11.22
N GLU A 101 -3.62 -1.43 -12.16
CA GLU A 101 -3.87 -2.71 -12.83
C GLU A 101 -3.98 -3.86 -11.82
N LEU A 102 -3.08 -3.92 -10.83
CA LEU A 102 -3.12 -4.95 -9.80
C LEU A 102 -4.37 -4.83 -8.91
N LEU A 103 -4.77 -3.61 -8.53
CA LEU A 103 -6.00 -3.37 -7.78
C LEU A 103 -7.25 -3.73 -8.58
N GLU A 104 -7.27 -3.47 -9.88
CA GLU A 104 -8.34 -3.89 -10.78
C GLU A 104 -8.42 -5.41 -10.90
N VAL A 105 -7.30 -6.11 -10.95
CA VAL A 105 -7.26 -7.59 -10.91
C VAL A 105 -7.81 -8.12 -9.59
N VAL A 106 -7.45 -7.51 -8.45
CA VAL A 106 -8.03 -7.87 -7.14
C VAL A 106 -9.54 -7.63 -7.17
N LEU A 107 -10.00 -6.45 -7.59
CA LEU A 107 -11.41 -6.10 -7.64
C LEU A 107 -12.21 -7.05 -8.55
N ALA A 108 -11.70 -7.33 -9.75
CA ALA A 108 -12.31 -8.25 -10.69
C ALA A 108 -12.41 -9.66 -10.12
N SER A 109 -11.40 -10.11 -9.39
CA SER A 109 -11.39 -11.42 -8.72
C SER A 109 -12.42 -11.49 -7.60
N LEU A 110 -12.54 -10.43 -6.79
CA LEU A 110 -13.53 -10.35 -5.71
C LEU A 110 -14.97 -10.29 -6.24
N ASN A 111 -15.17 -9.75 -7.44
CA ASN A 111 -16.48 -9.63 -8.08
C ASN A 111 -16.80 -10.77 -9.06
N ARG A 112 -15.92 -11.77 -9.22
CA ARG A 112 -15.91 -12.67 -10.39
C ARG A 112 -17.18 -13.49 -10.56
N ASP A 113 -17.88 -13.80 -9.47
CA ASP A 113 -19.16 -14.49 -9.54
C ASP A 113 -20.02 -13.99 -8.38
N ARG A 114 -20.91 -13.04 -8.68
CA ARG A 114 -21.96 -12.67 -7.74
C ARG A 114 -23.15 -13.60 -8.05
N PRO A 115 -23.51 -14.55 -7.18
CA PRO A 115 -24.71 -15.34 -7.42
C PRO A 115 -25.91 -14.36 -7.46
N GLU A 116 -26.64 -14.34 -8.57
CA GLU A 116 -28.00 -13.81 -8.57
C GLU A 116 -28.78 -14.69 -7.59
N ILE A 117 -29.11 -14.11 -6.44
CA ILE A 117 -29.63 -14.86 -5.30
C ILE A 117 -31.03 -15.36 -5.66
N ASP A 118 -31.12 -16.62 -6.11
CA ASP A 118 -32.37 -17.36 -6.18
C ASP A 118 -32.40 -18.37 -5.02
N THR A 119 -33.15 -18.04 -3.98
CA THR A 119 -33.11 -18.62 -2.62
C THR A 119 -33.53 -20.10 -2.49
N SER A 120 -33.69 -20.87 -3.56
CA SER A 120 -34.40 -22.15 -3.52
C SER A 120 -33.55 -23.44 -3.57
N SER A 121 -32.23 -23.40 -3.80
CA SER A 121 -31.37 -24.61 -3.92
C SER A 121 -29.99 -24.51 -3.24
N PHE A 122 -29.96 -23.94 -2.03
CA PHE A 122 -28.84 -23.21 -1.43
C PHE A 122 -27.59 -23.99 -0.95
N THR A 123 -27.51 -25.33 -1.02
CA THR A 123 -26.38 -26.09 -0.43
C THR A 123 -25.41 -26.69 -1.44
N GLU A 124 -25.87 -27.31 -2.53
CA GLU A 124 -24.98 -27.81 -3.60
C GLU A 124 -24.35 -26.67 -4.41
N THR A 125 -25.05 -25.54 -4.52
CA THR A 125 -24.57 -24.32 -5.18
C THR A 125 -23.44 -23.64 -4.40
N LYS A 126 -23.43 -23.70 -3.06
CA LYS A 126 -22.39 -23.06 -2.24
C LYS A 126 -21.00 -23.69 -2.40
N GLU A 127 -20.90 -25.01 -2.47
CA GLU A 127 -19.61 -25.70 -2.62
C GLU A 127 -19.03 -25.52 -4.03
N ALA A 128 -19.88 -25.59 -5.07
CA ALA A 128 -19.47 -25.30 -6.44
C ALA A 128 -19.05 -23.83 -6.60
N TYR A 129 -19.78 -22.91 -5.96
CA TYR A 129 -19.43 -21.50 -5.89
C TYR A 129 -18.09 -21.28 -5.18
N TRP A 130 -17.85 -21.98 -4.07
CA TRP A 130 -16.60 -21.92 -3.33
C TRP A 130 -15.39 -22.38 -4.16
N LEU A 131 -15.53 -23.41 -4.99
CA LEU A 131 -14.48 -23.87 -5.91
C LEU A 131 -14.12 -22.81 -6.96
N THR A 132 -15.11 -22.13 -7.54
CA THR A 132 -14.84 -21.02 -8.49
C THR A 132 -14.23 -19.82 -7.77
N TRP A 133 -14.71 -19.52 -6.57
CA TRP A 133 -14.16 -18.48 -5.72
C TRP A 133 -12.72 -18.78 -5.28
N GLN A 134 -12.36 -20.05 -5.09
CA GLN A 134 -11.00 -20.47 -4.76
C GLN A 134 -9.99 -20.08 -5.85
N ASP A 135 -10.34 -20.25 -7.14
CA ASP A 135 -9.49 -19.80 -8.25
C ASP A 135 -9.34 -18.28 -8.24
N ALA A 136 -10.45 -17.57 -8.10
CA ALA A 136 -10.46 -16.11 -8.02
C ALA A 136 -9.62 -15.58 -6.84
N ALA A 137 -9.74 -16.21 -5.67
CA ALA A 137 -8.95 -15.89 -4.49
C ALA A 137 -7.45 -16.12 -4.73
N CYS A 138 -7.07 -17.15 -5.49
CA CYS A 138 -5.66 -17.37 -5.87
C CYS A 138 -5.12 -16.28 -6.79
N VAL A 139 -5.93 -15.77 -7.72
CA VAL A 139 -5.58 -14.63 -8.58
C VAL A 139 -5.43 -13.36 -7.74
N ALA A 140 -6.39 -13.08 -6.85
CA ALA A 140 -6.36 -11.94 -5.94
C ALA A 140 -5.11 -11.97 -5.05
N GLU A 141 -4.78 -13.11 -4.43
CA GLU A 141 -3.60 -13.24 -3.57
C GLU A 141 -2.30 -13.04 -4.35
N SER A 142 -2.24 -13.49 -5.61
CA SER A 142 -1.09 -13.22 -6.47
C SER A 142 -0.94 -11.74 -6.77
N ALA A 143 -2.04 -11.03 -7.06
CA ALA A 143 -2.01 -9.58 -7.28
C ALA A 143 -1.61 -8.84 -5.99
N MET A 144 -2.09 -9.29 -4.83
CA MET A 144 -1.69 -8.77 -3.52
C MET A 144 -0.21 -8.94 -3.24
N THR A 145 0.36 -10.09 -3.58
CA THR A 145 1.80 -10.34 -3.46
C THR A 145 2.59 -9.32 -4.28
N GLN A 146 2.16 -9.05 -5.53
CA GLN A 146 2.80 -8.04 -6.38
C GLN A 146 2.63 -6.62 -5.83
N LEU A 147 1.43 -6.27 -5.33
CA LEU A 147 1.18 -4.97 -4.71
C LEU A 147 2.13 -4.70 -3.52
N ASN A 148 2.35 -5.72 -2.69
CA ASN A 148 3.29 -5.62 -1.58
C ASN A 148 4.74 -5.46 -2.03
N LEU A 149 5.16 -6.15 -3.10
CA LEU A 149 6.49 -5.99 -3.68
C LEU A 149 6.69 -4.57 -4.22
N VAL A 150 5.74 -4.07 -5.02
CA VAL A 150 5.80 -2.71 -5.57
C VAL A 150 5.81 -1.66 -4.46
N ALA A 151 5.03 -1.84 -3.40
CA ALA A 151 5.03 -0.94 -2.24
C ALA A 151 6.40 -0.93 -1.52
N ALA A 152 7.01 -2.10 -1.33
CA ALA A 152 8.33 -2.22 -0.71
C ALA A 152 9.43 -1.58 -1.56
N GLU A 153 9.40 -1.79 -2.87
CA GLU A 153 10.31 -1.16 -3.82
C GLU A 153 10.16 0.36 -3.85
N THR A 154 8.93 0.87 -3.87
CA THR A 154 8.63 2.31 -3.83
C THR A 154 9.16 2.96 -2.56
N LYS A 155 8.96 2.31 -1.41
CA LYS A 155 9.49 2.78 -0.12
C LYS A 155 11.02 2.81 -0.11
N THR A 156 11.66 1.78 -0.66
CA THR A 156 13.12 1.69 -0.77
C THR A 156 13.68 2.75 -1.71
N PHE A 157 13.04 2.95 -2.85
CA PHE A 157 13.43 3.97 -3.82
C PHE A 157 13.27 5.38 -3.25
N SER A 158 12.14 5.66 -2.58
CA SER A 158 11.91 6.93 -1.90
C SER A 158 12.95 7.21 -0.81
N ALA A 159 13.28 6.22 0.02
CA ALA A 159 14.31 6.34 1.05
C ALA A 159 15.69 6.66 0.44
N ARG A 160 16.08 5.94 -0.61
CA ARG A 160 17.34 6.20 -1.34
C ARG A 160 17.35 7.57 -2.00
N ARG A 161 16.23 8.02 -2.57
CA ARG A 161 16.11 9.36 -3.17
C ARG A 161 16.25 10.45 -2.12
N MET A 162 15.66 10.27 -0.93
CA MET A 162 15.83 11.20 0.19
C MET A 162 17.29 11.25 0.66
N GLU A 163 17.93 10.09 0.84
CA GLU A 163 19.34 10.01 1.24
C GLU A 163 20.26 10.68 0.21
N LEU A 164 20.04 10.42 -1.09
CA LEU A 164 20.76 11.07 -2.18
C LEU A 164 20.49 12.57 -2.24
N SER A 165 19.25 13.01 -2.04
CA SER A 165 18.91 14.43 -2.01
C SER A 165 19.59 15.14 -0.84
N LEU A 166 19.55 14.56 0.36
CA LEU A 166 20.20 15.11 1.55
C LEU A 166 21.73 15.14 1.42
N THR A 167 22.33 14.20 0.71
CA THR A 167 23.79 14.16 0.49
C THR A 167 24.25 15.05 -0.66
N THR A 168 23.42 15.29 -1.68
CA THR A 168 23.77 16.11 -2.86
C THR A 168 23.45 17.60 -2.70
N THR A 169 22.58 17.99 -1.77
CA THR A 169 22.21 19.40 -1.53
C THR A 169 22.89 20.05 -0.32
N LEU A 170 23.92 19.43 0.28
CA LEU A 170 24.71 20.10 1.30
C LEU A 170 25.53 21.23 0.67
N THR A 171 25.01 22.45 0.77
CA THR A 171 25.75 23.65 0.38
C THR A 171 26.88 23.90 1.38
N GLY A 172 27.89 24.70 1.01
CA GLY A 172 28.94 25.10 1.96
C GLY A 172 28.39 25.74 3.24
N LYS A 173 27.19 26.34 3.18
CA LYS A 173 26.47 26.90 4.34
C LYS A 173 25.87 25.81 5.25
N ASP A 174 25.56 24.63 4.73
CA ASP A 174 25.00 23.53 5.51
C ASP A 174 26.11 22.78 6.26
N ILE A 175 27.29 22.70 5.64
CA ILE A 175 28.51 22.19 6.28
C ILE A 175 28.91 23.11 7.44
N SER A 176 28.90 24.43 7.24
CA SER A 176 29.23 25.39 8.31
C SER A 176 28.21 25.32 9.43
N PHE A 177 26.91 25.32 9.12
CA PHE A 177 25.85 25.19 10.12
C PHE A 177 25.92 23.90 10.93
N ARG A 178 26.18 22.77 10.27
CA ARG A 178 26.34 21.48 10.96
C ARG A 178 27.53 21.52 11.93
N THR A 179 28.60 22.19 11.54
CA THR A 179 29.78 22.41 12.40
C THR A 179 29.45 23.29 13.60
N ASP A 180 28.70 24.37 13.38
CA ASP A 180 28.28 25.31 14.44
C ASP A 180 27.34 24.65 15.45
N ILE A 181 26.36 23.86 14.98
CA ILE A 181 25.45 23.11 15.85
C ILE A 181 26.19 22.01 16.62
N ALA A 182 27.15 21.32 15.99
CA ALA A 182 27.98 20.33 16.66
C ALA A 182 28.91 20.96 17.72
N ALA A 183 29.38 22.18 17.51
CA ALA A 183 30.11 22.95 18.52
C ALA A 183 29.18 23.35 19.68
N LEU A 184 28.00 23.89 19.37
CA LEU A 184 27.01 24.32 20.35
C LEU A 184 26.53 23.17 21.24
N ILE A 185 26.25 22.00 20.67
CA ILE A 185 25.80 20.81 21.42
C ILE A 185 26.93 20.26 22.29
N ARG A 186 28.19 20.30 21.82
CA ARG A 186 29.34 19.90 22.65
C ARG A 186 29.55 20.83 23.84
N ASP A 187 29.36 22.13 23.65
CA ASP A 187 29.49 23.15 24.70
C ASP A 187 28.35 23.04 25.73
N ARG A 188 27.11 22.86 25.28
CA ARG A 188 25.93 22.76 26.15
C ARG A 188 25.83 21.42 26.89
N PHE A 189 26.33 20.33 26.29
CA PHE A 189 26.22 18.98 26.84
C PHE A 189 27.59 18.26 26.89
N PRO A 190 28.58 18.78 27.65
CA PRO A 190 29.93 18.23 27.66
C PRO A 190 30.00 16.80 28.21
N GLY A 191 29.10 16.44 29.13
CA GLY A 191 29.01 15.10 29.73
C GLY A 191 28.15 14.10 28.96
N ALA A 192 27.51 14.49 27.85
CA ALA A 192 26.69 13.58 27.06
C ALA A 192 27.55 12.60 26.25
N ARG A 193 27.09 11.36 26.13
CA ARG A 193 27.74 10.35 25.28
C ARG A 193 27.82 10.86 23.85
N GLN A 194 28.93 10.57 23.18
CA GLN A 194 29.20 11.08 21.83
C GLN A 194 28.08 10.73 20.84
N ALA A 195 27.61 9.48 20.83
CA ALA A 195 26.51 9.05 19.98
C ALA A 195 25.22 9.88 20.17
N LEU A 196 24.95 10.32 21.40
CA LEU A 196 23.76 11.10 21.75
C LEU A 196 23.89 12.56 21.27
N ARG A 197 25.10 13.12 21.32
CA ARG A 197 25.41 14.43 20.73
C ARG A 197 25.32 14.40 19.21
N GLU A 198 25.81 13.35 18.57
CA GLU A 198 25.72 13.17 17.11
C GLU A 198 24.26 13.01 16.67
N GLN A 199 23.43 12.25 17.39
CA GLN A 199 22.00 12.16 17.13
C GLN A 199 21.28 13.51 17.25
N LEU A 200 21.64 14.34 18.24
CA LEU A 200 21.08 15.68 18.39
C LEU A 200 21.47 16.60 17.22
N VAL A 201 22.74 16.54 16.79
CA VAL A 201 23.21 17.29 15.61
C VAL A 201 22.42 16.88 14.38
N GLU A 202 22.29 15.57 14.13
CA GLU A 202 21.56 15.06 12.96
C GLU A 202 20.07 15.40 13.00
N SER A 203 19.44 15.35 14.18
CA SER A 203 18.04 15.73 14.34
C SER A 203 17.80 17.21 13.99
N VAL A 204 18.69 18.10 14.44
CA VAL A 204 18.59 19.54 14.16
C VAL A 204 18.88 19.85 12.69
N VAL A 205 19.90 19.22 12.11
CA VAL A 205 20.25 19.38 10.69
C VAL A 205 19.12 18.87 9.79
N THR A 206 18.56 17.71 10.10
CA THR A 206 17.44 17.13 9.34
C THR A 206 16.21 18.03 9.39
N LYS A 207 15.86 18.58 10.57
CA LYS A 207 14.74 19.54 10.68
C LYS A 207 14.94 20.79 9.83
N ARG A 208 16.16 21.29 9.71
CA ARG A 208 16.47 22.46 8.88
C ARG A 208 16.39 22.17 7.38
N LEU A 209 16.75 20.95 6.96
CA LEU A 209 16.69 20.54 5.55
C LEU A 209 15.26 20.19 5.09
N MET A 210 14.34 19.97 6.04
CA MET A 210 12.90 19.73 5.78
C MET A 210 12.03 21.00 5.77
N MET A 211 12.59 22.15 6.12
CA MET A 211 11.93 23.48 6.08
C MET A 211 12.31 24.22 4.80
#